data_AF-A0A7J8USS5-F1
#
_entry.id   AF-A0A7J8USS5-F1
#
_cell.length_a   1.000
_cell.length_b   1.000
_cell.length_c   1.000
_cell.angle_alpha   90.00
_cell.angle_beta   90.00
_cell.angle_gamma   90.00
#
_symmetry.space_group_name_H-M   'P 1'
#
loop_
_entity.id
_entity.type
_entity.pdbx_description
1 polymer ?
#
loop_
_entity_poly.entity_id
_entity_poly.type
_entity_poly.pdbx_seq_one_letter_code
_entity_poly.pdbx_strand_id
1 'polypeptide(L)'
;MAGQQFWGTPGWRCAFILMATLSSFIGLLVFLFVVDPRKTVSVNHDARINLERDELVEKGNGRVSSVWSESWMATKAVIKIPTFQIIVLQGIIGSLPWTAMVFFTMWFELIGFDHNSTAALLSLFAIGCAMGSFLGGVIADRLSQIYPHSGRIICAQFSAFMGIPFSLFLLKVIPQSVSSYYTFAITLFMMGLTISWNATAANGPMFAEVVPSKHRTMIYAFDRAFEGSFSSFAAPLVGILSEKMFGYDSKSIDPINGSPREAFALSRGLLSMMAIPFGLCCLCYTPLYKFFRRDRENVRLAAVKEEEMI
;
A
#
# COMPACT_ATOMS: atom_id res chain seq x y z
N MET A 1 0.74 1.32 26.80
CA MET A 1 -0.72 1.14 26.98
C MET A 1 -1.15 -0.33 26.99
N ALA A 2 -0.72 -1.19 26.06
CA ALA A 2 -1.20 -2.58 26.00
C ALA A 2 -0.85 -3.46 27.22
N GLY A 3 0.33 -3.27 27.83
CA GLY A 3 0.79 -4.04 28.99
C GLY A 3 0.33 -3.53 30.36
N GLN A 4 -0.53 -2.50 30.42
CA GLN A 4 -1.03 -1.95 31.69
C GLN A 4 -2.55 -2.14 31.81
N GLN A 5 -3.02 -2.36 33.03
CA GLN A 5 -4.44 -2.38 33.35
C GLN A 5 -4.89 -0.98 33.78
N PHE A 6 -5.86 -0.43 33.06
CA PHE A 6 -6.49 0.83 33.42
C PHE A 6 -7.85 0.51 34.02
N TRP A 7 -8.03 0.81 35.31
CA TRP A 7 -9.29 0.60 36.03
C TRP A 7 -9.88 -0.81 35.85
N GLY A 8 -9.03 -1.84 35.95
CA GLY A 8 -9.42 -3.25 35.78
C GLY A 8 -9.70 -3.68 34.34
N THR A 9 -9.61 -2.76 33.36
CA THR A 9 -9.69 -3.11 31.93
C THR A 9 -8.30 -3.29 31.33
N PRO A 10 -8.10 -4.33 30.49
CA PRO A 10 -6.86 -4.49 29.73
C PRO A 10 -6.64 -3.29 28.80
N GLY A 11 -5.45 -2.70 28.80
CA GLY A 11 -5.18 -1.46 28.08
C GLY A 11 -5.37 -1.53 26.56
N TRP A 12 -5.39 -2.72 25.94
CA TRP A 12 -5.74 -2.88 24.53
C TRP A 12 -7.20 -2.44 24.23
N ARG A 13 -8.12 -2.60 25.19
CA ARG A 13 -9.51 -2.15 25.04
C ARG A 13 -9.60 -0.62 25.03
N CYS A 14 -8.86 0.05 25.91
CA CYS A 14 -8.76 1.51 25.91
C CYS A 14 -8.21 2.03 24.58
N ALA A 15 -7.21 1.35 23.99
CA ALA A 15 -6.67 1.73 22.68
C ALA A 15 -7.73 1.67 21.58
N PHE A 16 -8.56 0.63 21.53
CA PHE A 16 -9.67 0.56 20.56
C PHE A 16 -10.72 1.64 20.76
N ILE A 17 -11.10 1.93 22.00
CA ILE A 17 -12.07 3.00 22.31
C ILE A 17 -11.52 4.35 21.84
N LEU A 18 -10.24 4.64 22.13
CA LEU A 18 -9.60 5.88 21.70
C LEU A 18 -9.58 6.00 20.16
N MET A 19 -9.21 4.94 19.45
CA MET A 19 -9.24 4.92 17.98
C MET A 19 -10.66 5.11 17.41
N ALA A 20 -11.67 4.50 18.03
CA ALA A 20 -13.07 4.64 17.63
C ALA A 20 -13.57 6.08 17.83
N THR A 21 -13.27 6.70 18.97
CA THR A 21 -13.67 8.10 19.24
C THR A 21 -13.01 9.08 18.26
N LEU A 22 -11.71 8.91 17.98
CA LEU A 22 -10.99 9.72 17.01
C LEU A 22 -11.56 9.56 15.59
N SER A 23 -11.87 8.32 15.19
CA SER A 23 -12.47 8.03 13.88
C SER A 23 -13.88 8.63 13.74
N SER A 24 -14.68 8.56 14.81
CA SER A 24 -16.01 9.19 14.86
C SER A 24 -15.92 10.70 14.75
N PHE A 25 -14.95 11.32 15.42
CA PHE A 25 -14.69 12.75 15.32
C PHE A 25 -14.30 13.17 13.90
N ILE A 26 -13.39 12.43 13.25
CA ILE A 26 -13.03 12.68 11.85
C ILE A 26 -14.26 12.52 10.93
N GLY A 27 -15.09 11.49 11.15
CA GLY A 27 -16.33 11.30 10.40
C GLY A 27 -17.30 12.47 10.54
N LEU A 28 -17.42 13.05 11.74
CA LEU A 28 -18.22 14.24 12.00
C LEU A 28 -17.66 15.48 11.29
N LEU A 29 -16.34 15.68 11.31
CA LEU A 29 -15.69 16.76 10.56
C LEU A 29 -15.93 16.63 9.06
N VAL A 30 -15.79 15.43 8.51
CA VAL A 30 -16.08 15.15 7.10
C VAL A 30 -17.54 15.47 6.78
N PHE A 31 -18.48 15.06 7.63
CA PHE A 31 -19.90 15.34 7.45
C PHE A 31 -20.21 16.85 7.45
N LEU A 32 -19.56 17.64 8.31
CA LEU A 32 -19.82 19.07 8.42
C LEU A 32 -19.12 19.90 7.33
N PHE A 33 -17.90 19.54 6.92
CA PHE A 33 -17.05 20.39 6.08
C PHE A 33 -16.90 19.93 4.64
N VAL A 34 -17.16 18.66 4.30
CA VAL A 34 -17.02 18.18 2.91
C VAL A 34 -18.21 18.60 2.07
N VAL A 35 -17.94 19.45 1.08
CA VAL A 35 -18.91 19.85 0.06
C VAL A 35 -18.89 18.82 -1.07
N ASP A 36 -20.05 18.26 -1.40
CA ASP A 36 -20.18 17.34 -2.54
C ASP A 36 -20.14 18.12 -3.87
N PRO A 37 -19.11 17.91 -4.71
CA PRO A 37 -18.98 18.62 -6.00
C PRO A 37 -20.08 18.25 -7.00
N ARG A 38 -20.85 17.17 -6.79
CA ARG A 38 -22.01 16.87 -7.65
C ARG A 38 -23.18 17.83 -7.42
N LYS A 39 -23.31 18.39 -6.22
CA LYS A 39 -24.37 19.35 -5.88
C LYS A 39 -24.15 20.73 -6.50
N THR A 40 -22.90 21.13 -6.75
CA THR A 40 -22.60 22.43 -7.39
C THR A 40 -22.80 22.40 -8.90
N VAL A 41 -22.62 21.25 -9.55
CA VAL A 41 -22.89 21.10 -11.00
C VAL A 41 -24.40 21.03 -11.28
N SER A 42 -25.21 20.45 -10.37
CA SER A 42 -26.66 20.39 -10.56
C SER A 42 -27.32 21.77 -10.53
N VAL A 43 -26.86 22.70 -9.69
CA VAL A 43 -27.44 24.06 -9.58
C VAL A 43 -27.33 24.87 -10.88
N ASN A 44 -26.23 24.72 -11.64
CA ASN A 44 -26.11 25.35 -12.97
C ASN A 44 -26.91 24.62 -14.06
N HIS A 45 -27.24 23.35 -13.85
CA HIS A 45 -28.00 22.54 -14.80
C HIS A 45 -29.53 22.57 -14.52
N ASP A 46 -29.95 22.89 -13.29
CA ASP A 46 -31.35 22.91 -12.83
C ASP A 46 -32.21 23.93 -13.59
N ALA A 47 -31.63 25.02 -14.08
CA ALA A 47 -32.34 25.98 -14.95
C ALA A 47 -32.68 25.40 -16.34
N ARG A 48 -31.92 24.41 -16.82
CA ARG A 48 -32.11 23.74 -18.12
C ARG A 48 -32.91 22.43 -18.00
N ILE A 49 -32.84 21.77 -16.84
CA ILE A 49 -33.46 20.47 -16.55
C ILE A 49 -34.99 20.56 -16.42
N ASN A 50 -35.57 21.67 -15.98
CA ASN A 50 -37.02 21.75 -15.80
C ASN A 50 -37.82 21.59 -17.12
N LEU A 51 -37.19 21.81 -18.29
CA LEU A 51 -37.80 21.56 -19.60
C LEU A 51 -37.56 20.13 -20.13
N GLU A 52 -36.43 19.49 -19.79
CA GLU A 52 -36.10 18.11 -20.21
C GLU A 52 -36.69 17.04 -19.26
N ARG A 53 -37.10 17.43 -18.05
CA ARG A 53 -37.58 16.51 -16.99
C ARG A 53 -38.92 15.85 -17.33
N ASP A 54 -39.76 16.47 -18.16
CA ASP A 54 -41.02 15.85 -18.60
C ASP A 54 -40.81 14.79 -19.69
N GLU A 55 -39.73 14.85 -20.48
CA GLU A 55 -39.41 13.82 -21.49
C GLU A 55 -38.63 12.61 -20.93
N LEU A 56 -37.90 12.76 -19.81
CA LEU A 56 -36.97 11.73 -19.31
C LEU A 56 -37.55 10.78 -18.25
N VAL A 57 -38.74 11.07 -17.70
CA VAL A 57 -39.40 10.23 -16.67
C VAL A 57 -39.74 8.82 -17.20
N GLU A 58 -39.80 8.62 -18.51
CA GLU A 58 -40.03 7.31 -19.13
C GLU A 58 -38.79 6.37 -19.17
N LYS A 59 -37.57 6.87 -18.88
CA LYS A 59 -36.29 6.14 -19.07
C LYS A 59 -35.60 5.65 -17.78
N GLY A 60 -36.31 5.59 -16.65
CA GLY A 60 -35.76 5.32 -15.32
C GLY A 60 -35.03 3.97 -15.14
N ASN A 61 -35.40 2.92 -15.90
CA ASN A 61 -34.78 1.59 -15.78
C ASN A 61 -33.46 1.41 -16.57
N GLY A 62 -33.11 2.32 -17.48
CA GLY A 62 -31.92 2.20 -18.34
C GLY A 62 -30.61 2.70 -17.71
N ARG A 63 -30.68 3.54 -16.66
CA ARG A 63 -29.52 4.31 -16.17
C ARG A 63 -28.58 3.50 -15.25
N VAL A 64 -29.10 2.51 -14.52
CA VAL A 64 -28.26 1.65 -13.66
C VAL A 64 -27.56 0.57 -14.48
N SER A 65 -28.25 -0.02 -15.47
CA SER A 65 -27.63 -0.98 -16.37
C SER A 65 -26.61 -0.30 -17.30
N SER A 66 -26.85 0.95 -17.71
CA SER A 66 -25.87 1.73 -18.49
C SER A 66 -24.62 2.04 -17.68
N VAL A 67 -24.74 2.49 -16.42
CA VAL A 67 -23.58 2.78 -15.56
C VAL A 67 -22.77 1.52 -15.24
N TRP A 68 -23.43 0.38 -14.99
CA TRP A 68 -22.73 -0.89 -14.76
C TRP A 68 -22.06 -1.41 -16.04
N SER A 69 -22.74 -1.30 -17.18
CA SER A 69 -22.19 -1.65 -18.50
C SER A 69 -21.00 -0.77 -18.89
N GLU A 70 -21.10 0.54 -18.70
CA GLU A 70 -20.01 1.51 -18.92
C GLU A 70 -18.82 1.22 -18.00
N SER A 71 -19.08 0.93 -16.72
CA SER A 71 -18.05 0.56 -15.76
C SER A 71 -17.38 -0.77 -16.13
N TRP A 72 -18.15 -1.76 -16.58
CA TRP A 72 -17.64 -3.06 -17.02
C TRP A 72 -16.80 -2.94 -18.29
N MET A 73 -17.25 -2.15 -19.27
CA MET A 73 -16.50 -1.88 -20.50
C MET A 73 -15.21 -1.13 -20.22
N ALA A 74 -15.26 -0.11 -19.37
CA ALA A 74 -14.07 0.59 -18.90
C ALA A 74 -13.12 -0.35 -18.15
N THR A 75 -13.63 -1.23 -17.29
CA THR A 75 -12.84 -2.23 -16.57
C THR A 75 -12.14 -3.18 -17.54
N LYS A 76 -12.86 -3.69 -18.55
CA LYS A 76 -12.29 -4.59 -19.56
C LYS A 76 -11.22 -3.90 -20.41
N ALA A 77 -11.40 -2.62 -20.71
CA ALA A 77 -10.40 -1.81 -21.40
C ALA A 77 -9.13 -1.65 -20.55
N VAL A 78 -9.29 -1.40 -19.25
CA VAL A 78 -8.17 -1.23 -18.31
C VAL A 78 -7.40 -2.52 -18.07
N ILE A 79 -8.08 -3.64 -17.84
CA ILE A 79 -7.44 -4.94 -17.59
C ILE A 79 -6.60 -5.36 -18.80
N LYS A 80 -6.94 -4.89 -20.01
CA LYS A 80 -6.15 -5.16 -21.23
C LYS A 80 -4.87 -4.33 -21.34
N ILE A 81 -4.70 -3.28 -20.54
CA ILE A 81 -3.51 -2.43 -20.60
C ILE A 81 -2.32 -3.21 -20.01
N PRO A 82 -1.26 -3.49 -20.80
CA PRO A 82 -0.10 -4.25 -20.32
C PRO A 82 0.58 -3.60 -19.12
N THR A 83 0.70 -2.27 -19.12
CA THR A 83 1.24 -1.51 -17.98
C THR A 83 0.42 -1.75 -16.71
N PHE A 84 -0.91 -1.78 -16.79
CA PHE A 84 -1.76 -2.06 -15.63
C PHE A 84 -1.53 -3.47 -15.09
N GLN A 85 -1.47 -4.48 -15.96
CA GLN A 85 -1.21 -5.86 -15.56
C GLN A 85 0.14 -6.03 -14.85
N ILE A 86 1.19 -5.36 -15.36
CA ILE A 86 2.53 -5.41 -14.78
C ILE A 86 2.55 -4.73 -13.41
N ILE A 87 1.92 -3.56 -13.28
CA ILE A 87 1.86 -2.84 -11.99
C ILE A 87 1.05 -3.65 -10.97
N VAL A 88 -0.11 -4.19 -11.34
CA VAL A 88 -0.91 -5.03 -10.43
C VAL A 88 -0.14 -6.30 -10.02
N LEU A 89 0.53 -6.97 -10.95
CA LEU A 89 1.35 -8.14 -10.64
C LEU A 89 2.50 -7.78 -9.68
N GLN A 90 3.19 -6.67 -9.95
CA GLN A 90 4.21 -6.14 -9.06
C GLN A 90 3.62 -5.79 -7.69
N GLY A 91 2.44 -5.18 -7.66
CA GLY A 91 1.72 -4.78 -6.47
C GLY A 91 1.37 -5.95 -5.58
N ILE A 92 0.84 -7.03 -6.17
CA ILE A 92 0.56 -8.29 -5.49
C ILE A 92 1.84 -8.84 -4.86
N ILE A 93 2.95 -8.89 -5.59
CA ILE A 93 4.21 -9.41 -5.08
C ILE A 93 4.81 -8.47 -4.02
N GLY A 94 4.78 -7.17 -4.27
CA GLY A 94 5.37 -6.12 -3.43
C GLY A 94 4.59 -5.82 -2.17
N SER A 95 3.32 -6.24 -2.07
CA SER A 95 2.50 -6.16 -0.87
C SER A 95 2.73 -7.32 0.10
N LEU A 96 3.23 -8.47 -0.36
CA LEU A 96 3.55 -9.61 0.51
C LEU A 96 4.52 -9.26 1.66
N PRO A 97 5.63 -8.52 1.44
CA PRO A 97 6.51 -8.09 2.51
C PRO A 97 5.81 -7.19 3.53
N TRP A 98 4.95 -6.27 3.09
CA TRP A 98 4.21 -5.38 4.00
C TRP A 98 3.30 -6.15 4.94
N THR A 99 2.60 -7.16 4.43
CA THR A 99 1.79 -8.06 5.24
C THR A 99 2.62 -8.94 6.16
N ALA A 100 3.84 -9.33 5.78
CA ALA A 100 4.76 -10.05 6.65
C ALA A 100 5.26 -9.17 7.82
N MET A 101 5.51 -7.88 7.58
CA MET A 101 5.96 -6.94 8.62
C MET A 101 4.95 -6.75 9.76
N VAL A 102 3.68 -7.17 9.61
CA VAL A 102 2.70 -7.17 10.71
C VAL A 102 3.18 -8.04 11.89
N PHE A 103 3.98 -9.07 11.62
CA PHE A 103 4.60 -9.90 12.65
C PHE A 103 5.82 -9.27 13.33
N PHE A 104 6.27 -8.08 12.92
CA PHE A 104 7.40 -7.41 13.58
C PHE A 104 7.13 -7.14 15.05
N THR A 105 5.89 -6.77 15.41
CA THR A 105 5.49 -6.60 16.82
C THR A 105 5.78 -7.86 17.62
N MET A 106 5.27 -8.99 17.12
CA MET A 106 5.44 -10.30 17.74
C MET A 106 6.91 -10.72 17.78
N TRP A 107 7.66 -10.48 16.71
CA TRP A 107 9.08 -10.80 16.64
C TRP A 107 9.90 -10.01 17.67
N PHE A 108 9.67 -8.71 17.82
CA PHE A 108 10.35 -7.92 18.85
C PHE A 108 9.98 -8.36 20.27
N GLU A 109 8.72 -8.71 20.51
CA GLU A 109 8.29 -9.26 21.80
C GLU A 109 8.95 -10.63 22.09
N LEU A 110 9.12 -11.50 21.08
CA LEU A 110 9.84 -12.77 21.22
C LEU A 110 11.35 -12.58 21.50
N ILE A 111 11.96 -11.49 21.03
CA ILE A 111 13.34 -11.11 21.39
C ILE A 111 13.43 -10.69 22.88
N GLY A 112 12.32 -10.32 23.51
CA GLY A 112 12.24 -9.84 24.88
C GLY A 112 12.14 -8.32 25.01
N PHE A 113 11.81 -7.58 23.94
CA PHE A 113 11.46 -6.17 24.07
C PHE A 113 10.11 -6.01 24.77
N ASP A 114 9.98 -4.98 25.59
CA ASP A 114 8.72 -4.63 26.20
C ASP A 114 7.77 -3.99 25.17
N HIS A 115 6.46 -4.08 25.44
CA HIS A 115 5.43 -3.53 24.56
C HIS A 115 5.63 -2.05 24.21
N ASN A 116 6.21 -1.25 25.11
CA ASN A 116 6.43 0.18 24.86
C ASN A 116 7.60 0.39 23.89
N SER A 117 8.73 -0.29 24.08
CA SER A 117 9.87 -0.21 23.15
C SER A 117 9.52 -0.74 21.77
N THR A 118 8.79 -1.86 21.69
CA THR A 118 8.29 -2.41 20.43
C THR A 118 7.38 -1.42 19.71
N ALA A 119 6.41 -0.83 20.42
CA ALA A 119 5.53 0.18 19.85
C ALA A 119 6.29 1.43 19.38
N ALA A 120 7.31 1.86 20.12
CA ALA A 120 8.17 2.98 19.73
C ALA A 120 8.98 2.68 18.46
N LEU A 121 9.55 1.48 18.32
CA LEU A 121 10.26 1.05 17.11
C LEU A 121 9.34 1.03 15.89
N LEU A 122 8.13 0.48 16.03
CA LEU A 122 7.16 0.44 14.94
C LEU A 122 6.61 1.83 14.60
N SER A 123 6.47 2.71 15.59
CA SER A 123 6.10 4.12 15.36
C SER A 123 7.20 4.84 14.59
N LEU A 124 8.47 4.61 14.94
CA LEU A 124 9.61 5.16 14.22
C LEU A 124 9.68 4.64 12.78
N PHE A 125 9.41 3.35 12.57
CA PHE A 125 9.27 2.77 11.24
C PHE A 125 8.14 3.46 10.44
N ALA A 126 6.98 3.67 11.06
CA ALA A 126 5.85 4.35 10.41
C ALA A 126 6.16 5.82 10.05
N ILE A 127 6.88 6.55 10.92
CA ILE A 127 7.38 7.90 10.64
C ILE A 127 8.35 7.86 9.45
N GLY A 128 9.28 6.90 9.45
CA GLY A 128 10.20 6.66 8.32
C GLY A 128 9.45 6.39 7.02
N CYS A 129 8.40 5.57 7.04
CA CYS A 129 7.53 5.31 5.89
C CYS A 129 6.82 6.58 5.40
N ALA A 130 6.28 7.39 6.30
CA ALA A 130 5.61 8.64 5.92
C ALA A 130 6.58 9.64 5.26
N MET A 131 7.75 9.82 5.87
CA MET A 131 8.81 10.68 5.32
C MET A 131 9.35 10.12 3.99
N GLY A 132 9.53 8.80 3.90
CA GLY A 132 9.99 8.12 2.69
C GLY A 132 8.99 8.26 1.55
N SER A 133 7.70 8.06 1.80
CA SER A 133 6.66 8.26 0.78
C SER A 133 6.62 9.68 0.25
N PHE A 134 6.82 10.69 1.12
CA PHE A 134 6.94 12.09 0.72
C PHE A 134 8.20 12.35 -0.12
N LEU A 135 9.37 11.97 0.39
CA LEU A 135 10.65 12.14 -0.31
C LEU A 135 10.68 11.40 -1.65
N GLY A 136 10.20 10.15 -1.67
CA GLY A 136 10.08 9.34 -2.87
C GLY A 136 9.19 9.99 -3.92
N GLY A 137 8.06 10.59 -3.53
CA GLY A 137 7.21 11.35 -4.43
C GLY A 137 7.93 12.57 -5.03
N VAL A 138 8.56 13.39 -4.18
CA VAL A 138 9.30 14.59 -4.63
C VAL A 138 10.45 14.22 -5.57
N ILE A 139 11.25 13.21 -5.21
CA ILE A 139 12.39 12.75 -6.01
C ILE A 139 11.90 12.19 -7.35
N ALA A 140 10.83 11.40 -7.34
CA ALA A 140 10.28 10.81 -8.55
C ALA A 140 9.65 11.85 -9.49
N ASP A 141 9.02 12.89 -8.97
CA ASP A 141 8.50 13.98 -9.79
C ASP A 141 9.63 14.79 -10.43
N ARG A 142 10.70 15.08 -9.70
CA ARG A 142 11.91 15.72 -10.27
C ARG A 142 12.58 14.84 -11.33
N LEU A 143 12.73 13.54 -11.06
CA LEU A 143 13.27 12.59 -12.03
C LEU A 143 12.36 12.38 -13.23
N SER A 144 11.05 12.51 -13.08
CA SER A 144 10.09 12.43 -14.19
C SER A 144 10.21 13.64 -15.12
N GLN A 145 10.57 14.83 -14.60
CA GLN A 145 10.86 16.00 -15.44
C GLN A 145 12.11 15.79 -16.29
N ILE A 146 13.16 15.16 -15.75
CA ILE A 146 14.43 14.92 -16.46
C ILE A 146 14.31 13.70 -17.40
N TYR A 147 13.72 12.60 -16.90
CA TYR A 147 13.54 11.34 -17.61
C TYR A 147 12.05 10.93 -17.62
N PRO A 148 11.26 11.47 -18.57
CA PRO A 148 9.80 11.30 -18.58
C PRO A 148 9.30 9.86 -18.60
N HIS A 149 10.05 8.94 -19.20
CA HIS A 149 9.63 7.54 -19.37
C HIS A 149 10.21 6.58 -18.34
N SER A 150 11.32 6.95 -17.71
CA SER A 150 12.14 6.02 -16.92
C SER A 150 12.32 6.45 -15.47
N GLY A 151 12.22 7.75 -15.17
CA GLY A 151 12.56 8.31 -13.85
C GLY A 151 11.77 7.67 -12.70
N ARG A 152 10.46 7.47 -12.89
CA ARG A 152 9.60 6.85 -11.88
C ARG A 152 9.89 5.37 -11.66
N ILE A 153 10.23 4.65 -12.73
CA ILE A 153 10.55 3.22 -12.68
C ILE A 153 11.89 3.01 -11.96
N ILE A 154 12.89 3.86 -12.21
CA ILE A 154 14.18 3.84 -11.51
C ILE A 154 13.99 4.02 -10.01
N CYS A 155 13.14 4.98 -9.59
CA CYS A 155 12.85 5.22 -8.18
C CYS A 155 12.19 4.00 -7.52
N ALA A 156 11.25 3.35 -8.20
CA ALA A 156 10.58 2.16 -7.68
C ALA A 156 11.52 0.95 -7.59
N GLN A 157 12.39 0.76 -8.59
CA GLN A 157 13.41 -0.30 -8.54
C GLN A 157 14.42 -0.08 -7.43
N PHE A 158 14.86 1.16 -7.22
CA PHE A 158 15.75 1.51 -6.12
C PHE A 158 15.13 1.16 -4.76
N SER A 159 13.87 1.55 -4.54
CA SER A 159 13.14 1.28 -3.30
C SER A 159 12.90 -0.22 -3.09
N ALA A 160 12.46 -0.96 -4.11
CA ALA A 160 12.30 -2.42 -4.04
C ALA A 160 13.64 -3.13 -3.78
N PHE A 161 14.72 -2.68 -4.43
CA PHE A 161 16.05 -3.23 -4.24
C PHE A 161 16.56 -3.00 -2.81
N MET A 162 16.41 -1.78 -2.27
CA MET A 162 16.82 -1.44 -0.89
C MET A 162 16.06 -2.25 0.17
N GLY A 163 14.85 -2.73 -0.12
CA GLY A 163 14.15 -3.66 0.76
C GLY A 163 14.93 -4.94 1.08
N ILE A 164 15.72 -5.46 0.13
CA ILE A 164 16.49 -6.71 0.29
C ILE A 164 17.64 -6.57 1.31
N PRO A 165 18.62 -5.64 1.14
CA PRO A 165 19.72 -5.49 2.07
C PRO A 165 19.22 -5.06 3.45
N PHE A 166 18.20 -4.20 3.55
CA PHE A 166 17.65 -3.82 4.86
C PHE A 166 16.95 -4.99 5.55
N SER A 167 16.20 -5.83 4.81
CA SER A 167 15.61 -7.06 5.39
C SER A 167 16.67 -8.03 5.88
N LEU A 168 17.74 -8.25 5.10
CA LEU A 168 18.87 -9.09 5.48
C LEU A 168 19.59 -8.54 6.71
N PHE A 169 19.85 -7.23 6.73
CA PHE A 169 20.53 -6.58 7.83
C PHE A 169 19.70 -6.67 9.11
N LEU A 170 18.42 -6.29 9.05
CA LEU A 170 17.50 -6.28 10.18
C LEU A 170 17.30 -7.66 10.80
N LEU A 171 17.05 -8.68 9.97
CA LEU A 171 16.60 -9.99 10.45
C LEU A 171 17.76 -10.98 10.68
N LYS A 172 18.87 -10.86 9.95
CA LYS A 172 20.00 -11.80 10.00
C LYS A 172 21.28 -11.23 10.64
N VAL A 173 21.59 -9.95 10.41
CA VAL A 173 22.89 -9.37 10.84
C VAL A 173 22.81 -8.83 12.26
N ILE A 174 21.71 -8.18 12.63
CA ILE A 174 21.57 -7.61 13.97
C ILE A 174 21.42 -8.75 14.99
N PRO A 175 22.24 -8.78 16.07
CA PRO A 175 22.04 -9.71 17.17
C PRO A 175 20.66 -9.51 17.78
N GLN A 176 19.88 -10.59 17.86
CA GLN A 176 18.53 -10.60 18.45
C GLN A 176 18.60 -10.50 19.97
N SER A 177 19.03 -9.34 20.45
CA SER A 177 19.17 -9.00 21.86
C SER A 177 18.62 -7.61 22.14
N VAL A 178 18.09 -7.43 23.35
CA VAL A 178 17.49 -6.15 23.80
C VAL A 178 18.53 -5.00 23.82
N SER A 179 19.82 -5.32 23.97
CA SER A 179 20.93 -4.37 23.94
C SER A 179 21.08 -3.62 22.60
N SER A 180 20.52 -4.16 21.51
CA SER A 180 20.67 -3.62 20.15
C SER A 180 19.55 -2.66 19.74
N TYR A 181 18.80 -2.10 20.71
CA TYR A 181 17.64 -1.23 20.46
C TYR A 181 17.91 -0.10 19.45
N TYR A 182 18.99 0.66 19.65
CA TYR A 182 19.32 1.79 18.77
C TYR A 182 19.64 1.34 17.33
N THR A 183 20.29 0.19 17.17
CA THR A 183 20.57 -0.38 15.85
C THR A 183 19.28 -0.78 15.14
N PHE A 184 18.31 -1.38 15.86
CA PHE A 184 16.99 -1.66 15.31
C PHE A 184 16.24 -0.38 14.93
N ALA A 185 16.27 0.64 15.80
CA ALA A 185 15.59 1.92 15.57
C ALA A 185 16.09 2.62 14.30
N ILE A 186 17.42 2.76 14.16
CA ILE A 186 18.04 3.40 12.98
C ILE A 186 17.76 2.58 11.72
N THR A 187 17.90 1.26 11.80
CA THR A 187 17.67 0.37 10.65
C THR A 187 16.21 0.44 10.18
N LEU A 188 15.24 0.37 11.10
CA LEU A 188 13.83 0.47 10.77
C LEU A 188 13.49 1.85 10.19
N PHE A 189 14.02 2.93 10.76
CA PHE A 189 13.81 4.27 10.23
C PHE A 189 14.32 4.40 8.79
N MET A 190 15.56 3.97 8.52
CA MET A 190 16.17 4.01 7.18
C MET A 190 15.49 3.06 6.20
N MET A 191 15.05 1.89 6.68
CA MET A 191 14.27 0.95 5.90
C MET A 191 12.94 1.57 5.50
N GLY A 192 12.17 2.12 6.44
CA GLY A 192 10.90 2.81 6.15
C GLY A 192 11.07 3.99 5.20
N LEU A 193 12.16 4.75 5.36
CA LEU A 193 12.53 5.84 4.46
C LEU A 193 12.77 5.40 3.03
N THR A 194 13.20 4.17 2.78
CA THR A 194 13.62 3.72 1.44
C THR A 194 12.64 2.79 0.75
N ILE A 195 11.90 1.93 1.49
CA ILE A 195 11.00 0.93 0.89
C ILE A 195 9.61 1.47 0.51
N SER A 196 9.27 2.65 1.01
CA SER A 196 7.92 3.23 0.93
C SER A 196 7.65 4.00 -0.37
N TRP A 197 8.62 4.05 -1.30
CA TRP A 197 8.54 4.92 -2.46
C TRP A 197 7.67 4.33 -3.56
N ASN A 198 7.57 3.00 -3.68
CA ASN A 198 6.94 2.33 -4.84
C ASN A 198 5.53 2.84 -5.13
N ALA A 199 4.69 2.97 -4.11
CA ALA A 199 3.30 3.38 -4.26
C ALA A 199 3.16 4.86 -4.66
N THR A 200 3.94 5.75 -4.05
CA THR A 200 3.83 7.21 -4.24
C THR A 200 4.65 7.73 -5.41
N ALA A 201 5.83 7.15 -5.66
CA ALA A 201 6.74 7.53 -6.74
C ALA A 201 6.30 7.00 -8.10
N ALA A 202 5.73 5.80 -8.15
CA ALA A 202 5.50 5.08 -9.38
C ALA A 202 4.04 4.66 -9.57
N ASN A 203 3.50 3.75 -8.75
CA ASN A 203 2.21 3.09 -9.05
C ASN A 203 1.08 4.10 -9.22
N GLY A 204 0.91 5.00 -8.23
CA GLY A 204 -0.10 6.06 -8.28
C GLY A 204 0.04 6.94 -9.53
N PRO A 205 1.17 7.66 -9.69
CA PRO A 205 1.35 8.56 -10.80
C PRO A 205 1.34 7.91 -12.19
N MET A 206 1.83 6.67 -12.33
CA MET A 206 1.77 5.95 -13.61
C MET A 206 0.33 5.62 -14.02
N PHE A 207 -0.54 5.24 -13.08
CA PHE A 207 -1.95 5.06 -13.38
C PHE A 207 -2.63 6.37 -13.78
N ALA A 208 -2.26 7.50 -13.16
CA ALA A 208 -2.79 8.80 -13.56
C ALA A 208 -2.45 9.16 -15.01
N GLU A 209 -1.28 8.76 -15.51
CA GLU A 209 -0.82 9.07 -16.88
C GLU A 209 -1.36 8.12 -17.94
N VAL A 210 -1.56 6.84 -17.60
CA VAL A 210 -1.98 5.81 -18.57
C VAL A 210 -3.51 5.75 -18.71
N VAL A 211 -4.24 6.43 -17.83
CA VAL A 211 -5.69 6.27 -17.73
C VAL A 211 -6.41 7.61 -17.89
N PRO A 212 -7.47 7.65 -18.73
CA PRO A 212 -8.39 8.79 -18.81
C PRO A 212 -8.96 9.19 -17.45
N SER A 213 -9.07 10.49 -17.19
CA SER A 213 -9.57 11.07 -15.94
C SER A 213 -10.90 10.46 -15.45
N LYS A 214 -11.79 10.10 -16.37
CA LYS A 214 -13.11 9.49 -16.10
C LYS A 214 -13.03 8.13 -15.36
N HIS A 215 -11.95 7.37 -15.51
CA HIS A 215 -11.85 6.00 -14.97
C HIS A 215 -10.78 5.82 -13.89
N ARG A 216 -9.98 6.86 -13.57
CA ARG A 216 -8.85 6.75 -12.62
C ARG A 216 -9.24 6.16 -11.27
N THR A 217 -10.33 6.64 -10.67
CA THR A 217 -10.80 6.18 -9.34
C THR A 217 -11.09 4.68 -9.33
N MET A 218 -11.71 4.18 -10.39
CA MET A 218 -12.06 2.76 -10.52
C MET A 218 -10.81 1.89 -10.58
N ILE A 219 -9.77 2.36 -11.26
CA ILE A 219 -8.51 1.62 -11.42
C ILE A 219 -7.73 1.56 -10.13
N TYR A 220 -7.62 2.68 -9.41
CA TYR A 220 -7.03 2.67 -8.07
C TYR A 220 -7.78 1.72 -7.13
N ALA A 221 -9.11 1.66 -7.23
CA ALA A 221 -9.91 0.73 -6.44
C ALA A 221 -9.64 -0.74 -6.82
N PHE A 222 -9.58 -1.07 -8.11
CA PHE A 222 -9.26 -2.43 -8.56
C PHE A 222 -7.85 -2.84 -8.17
N ASP A 223 -6.86 -1.98 -8.41
CA ASP A 223 -5.47 -2.19 -8.00
C ASP A 223 -5.39 -2.53 -6.51
N ARG A 224 -5.96 -1.68 -5.65
CA ARG A 224 -5.98 -1.91 -4.20
C ARG A 224 -6.75 -3.17 -3.78
N ALA A 225 -7.85 -3.47 -4.47
CA ALA A 225 -8.61 -4.69 -4.20
C ALA A 225 -7.80 -5.95 -4.56
N PHE A 226 -7.13 -5.98 -5.71
CA PHE A 226 -6.30 -7.10 -6.12
C PHE A 226 -5.06 -7.23 -5.24
N GLU A 227 -4.27 -6.16 -5.07
CA GLU A 227 -3.09 -6.15 -4.21
C GLU A 227 -3.44 -6.64 -2.80
N GLY A 228 -4.46 -6.04 -2.17
CA GLY A 228 -4.85 -6.37 -0.80
C GLY A 228 -5.41 -7.79 -0.64
N SER A 229 -6.17 -8.28 -1.62
CA SER A 229 -6.75 -9.64 -1.57
C SER A 229 -5.65 -10.69 -1.63
N PHE A 230 -4.70 -10.56 -2.56
CA PHE A 230 -3.61 -11.52 -2.69
C PHE A 230 -2.54 -11.36 -1.60
N SER A 231 -2.31 -10.15 -1.10
CA SER A 231 -1.37 -9.93 0.00
C SER A 231 -1.79 -10.64 1.28
N SER A 232 -3.11 -10.82 1.49
CA SER A 232 -3.65 -11.51 2.67
C SER A 232 -3.10 -12.93 2.85
N PHE A 233 -2.70 -13.61 1.77
CA PHE A 233 -2.09 -14.95 1.83
C PHE A 233 -0.67 -14.95 2.41
N ALA A 234 0.02 -13.81 2.45
CA ALA A 234 1.37 -13.73 2.99
C ALA A 234 1.41 -14.05 4.49
N ALA A 235 0.43 -13.58 5.25
CA ALA A 235 0.46 -13.74 6.70
C ALA A 235 0.33 -15.22 7.13
N PRO A 236 -0.63 -16.00 6.60
CA PRO A 236 -0.63 -17.46 6.77
C PRO A 236 0.64 -18.13 6.27
N LEU A 237 1.20 -17.67 5.14
CA LEU A 237 2.41 -18.27 4.57
C LEU A 237 3.65 -18.07 5.46
N VAL A 238 3.82 -16.88 6.05
CA VAL A 238 4.86 -16.61 7.06
C VAL A 238 4.70 -17.54 8.26
N GLY A 239 3.47 -17.72 8.77
CA GLY A 239 3.19 -18.62 9.89
C GLY A 239 3.55 -20.06 9.56
N ILE A 240 3.05 -20.60 8.44
CA ILE A 240 3.32 -21.97 7.99
C ILE A 240 4.82 -22.19 7.75
N LEU A 241 5.50 -21.20 7.16
CA LEU A 241 6.93 -21.29 6.89
C LEU A 241 7.75 -21.32 8.19
N SER A 242 7.36 -20.50 9.16
CA SER A 242 7.99 -20.46 10.48
C SER A 242 7.77 -21.76 11.24
N GLU A 243 6.55 -22.30 11.27
CA GLU A 243 6.21 -23.55 11.95
C GLU A 243 6.84 -24.79 11.28
N LYS A 244 6.61 -24.98 9.98
CA LYS A 244 6.97 -26.23 9.29
C LYS A 244 8.43 -26.29 8.83
N MET A 245 9.02 -25.17 8.42
CA MET A 245 10.40 -25.17 7.88
C MET A 245 11.44 -24.75 8.92
N PHE A 246 11.08 -23.85 9.84
CA PHE A 246 12.02 -23.32 10.82
C PHE A 246 11.79 -23.85 12.24
N GLY A 247 10.75 -24.66 12.44
CA GLY A 247 10.49 -25.37 13.70
C GLY A 247 9.96 -24.46 14.80
N TYR A 248 9.17 -23.45 14.44
CA TYR A 248 8.49 -22.59 15.40
C TYR A 248 7.47 -23.39 16.22
N ASP A 249 7.58 -23.37 17.55
CA ASP A 249 6.64 -24.02 18.46
C ASP A 249 5.89 -22.98 19.29
N SER A 250 4.58 -22.85 19.05
CA SER A 250 3.73 -21.90 19.78
C SER A 250 3.52 -22.25 21.25
N LYS A 251 3.82 -23.49 21.66
CA LYS A 251 3.62 -23.99 23.03
C LYS A 251 4.83 -23.78 23.94
N SER A 252 6.00 -23.46 23.37
CA SER A 252 7.26 -23.24 24.09
C SER A 252 7.54 -21.76 24.36
N ILE A 253 6.57 -20.88 24.11
CA ILE A 253 6.72 -19.44 24.26
C ILE A 253 6.69 -19.10 25.76
N ASP A 254 7.81 -18.57 26.27
CA ASP A 254 7.87 -17.99 27.61
C ASP A 254 7.48 -16.50 27.54
N PRO A 255 6.30 -16.11 28.03
CA PRO A 255 5.81 -14.73 27.91
C PRO A 255 6.58 -13.73 28.79
N ILE A 256 7.46 -14.21 29.68
CA ILE A 256 8.16 -13.37 30.68
C ILE A 256 9.60 -13.05 30.24
N ASN A 257 10.30 -14.00 29.62
CA ASN A 257 11.73 -13.85 29.27
C ASN A 257 11.97 -13.74 27.75
N GLY A 258 10.92 -13.92 26.93
CA GLY A 258 11.06 -14.09 25.49
C GLY A 258 11.66 -15.46 25.15
N SER A 259 11.42 -15.91 23.91
CA SER A 259 11.94 -17.19 23.41
C SER A 259 12.89 -16.92 22.23
N PRO A 260 14.21 -16.76 22.47
CA PRO A 260 15.18 -16.40 21.42
C PRO A 260 15.20 -17.39 20.26
N ARG A 261 14.99 -18.68 20.54
CA ARG A 261 14.89 -19.74 19.52
C ARG A 261 13.73 -19.50 18.55
N GLU A 262 12.57 -19.14 19.10
CA GLU A 262 11.36 -18.85 18.34
C GLU A 262 11.49 -17.53 17.58
N ALA A 263 12.15 -16.53 18.16
CA ALA A 263 12.50 -15.28 17.48
C ALA A 263 13.39 -15.52 16.25
N PHE A 264 14.36 -16.44 16.34
CA PHE A 264 15.20 -16.83 15.21
C PHE A 264 14.44 -17.61 14.13
N ALA A 265 13.54 -18.51 14.52
CA ALA A 265 12.70 -19.25 13.58
C ALA A 265 11.77 -18.31 12.80
N LEU A 266 11.09 -17.40 13.51
CA LEU A 266 10.21 -16.39 12.92
C LEU A 266 10.98 -15.41 12.04
N SER A 267 12.16 -14.94 12.47
CA SER A 267 13.02 -14.07 11.68
C SER A 267 13.41 -14.69 10.32
N ARG A 268 13.71 -15.99 10.27
CA ARG A 268 14.03 -16.68 9.00
C ARG A 268 12.81 -16.81 8.09
N GLY A 269 11.64 -17.04 8.68
CA GLY A 269 10.35 -17.02 7.97
C GLY A 269 10.09 -15.65 7.35
N LEU A 270 10.21 -14.59 8.15
CA LEU A 270 10.07 -13.20 7.71
C LEU A 270 11.08 -12.85 6.62
N LEU A 271 12.35 -13.21 6.80
CA LEU A 271 13.39 -12.89 5.84
C LEU A 271 13.09 -13.49 4.46
N SER A 272 12.65 -14.75 4.43
CA SER A 272 12.29 -15.44 3.17
C SER A 272 11.11 -14.76 2.48
N MET A 273 10.08 -14.41 3.27
CA MET A 273 8.86 -13.75 2.81
C MET A 273 9.02 -12.26 2.50
N MET A 274 10.16 -11.67 2.83
CA MET A 274 10.48 -10.27 2.49
C MET A 274 11.49 -10.20 1.34
N ALA A 275 12.62 -10.92 1.43
CA ALA A 275 13.69 -10.84 0.43
C ALA A 275 13.27 -11.40 -0.94
N ILE A 276 12.56 -12.53 -0.98
CA ILE A 276 12.11 -13.13 -2.25
C ILE A 276 11.11 -12.23 -2.96
N PRO A 277 10.02 -11.75 -2.32
CA PRO A 277 9.08 -10.88 -3.00
C PRO A 277 9.67 -9.51 -3.34
N PHE A 278 10.56 -8.92 -2.54
CA PHE A 278 11.26 -7.69 -2.93
C PHE A 278 12.13 -7.89 -4.18
N GLY A 279 12.83 -9.02 -4.28
CA GLY A 279 13.59 -9.40 -5.49
C GLY A 279 12.71 -9.56 -6.72
N LEU A 280 11.63 -10.34 -6.60
CA LEU A 280 10.66 -10.54 -7.68
C LEU A 280 9.99 -9.22 -8.09
N CYS A 281 9.62 -8.38 -7.12
CA CYS A 281 9.06 -7.05 -7.34
C CYS A 281 10.02 -6.17 -8.17
N CYS A 282 11.31 -6.17 -7.86
CA CYS A 282 12.33 -5.43 -8.63
C CYS A 282 12.42 -5.94 -10.09
N LEU A 283 12.37 -7.26 -10.28
CA LEU A 283 12.37 -7.87 -11.61
C LEU A 283 11.11 -7.51 -12.41
N CYS A 284 9.94 -7.50 -11.78
CA CYS A 284 8.67 -7.12 -12.40
C CYS A 284 8.62 -5.66 -12.88
N TYR A 285 9.44 -4.77 -12.32
CA TYR A 285 9.58 -3.40 -12.83
C TYR A 285 10.39 -3.31 -14.14
N THR A 286 11.23 -4.30 -14.46
CA THR A 286 12.10 -4.24 -15.66
C THR A 286 11.32 -4.21 -16.99
N PRO A 287 10.26 -5.01 -17.19
CA PRO A 287 9.42 -4.91 -18.38
C PRO A 287 8.75 -3.53 -18.55
N LEU A 288 8.52 -2.82 -17.43
CA LEU A 288 7.78 -1.57 -17.41
C LEU A 288 8.45 -0.47 -18.26
N TYR A 289 9.79 -0.48 -18.39
CA TYR A 289 10.51 0.47 -19.24
C TYR A 289 10.06 0.43 -20.72
N LYS A 290 9.62 -0.72 -21.23
CA LYS A 290 9.15 -0.87 -22.61
C LYS A 290 7.65 -0.61 -22.72
N PHE A 291 6.86 -1.21 -21.83
CA PHE A 291 5.40 -1.15 -21.91
C PHE A 291 4.84 0.21 -21.51
N PHE A 292 5.39 0.84 -20.45
CA PHE A 292 4.93 2.16 -20.00
C PHE A 292 5.13 3.24 -21.07
N ARG A 293 6.28 3.22 -21.75
CA ARG A 293 6.54 4.15 -22.87
C ARG A 293 5.49 4.00 -23.96
N ARG A 294 5.22 2.77 -24.39
CA ARG A 294 4.24 2.46 -25.45
C ARG A 294 2.82 2.85 -25.07
N ASP A 295 2.39 2.52 -23.86
CA ASP A 295 1.02 2.80 -23.40
C ASP A 295 0.80 4.31 -23.20
N ARG A 296 1.80 5.03 -22.68
CA ARG A 296 1.75 6.49 -22.55
C ARG A 296 1.68 7.20 -23.91
N GLU A 297 2.45 6.74 -24.90
CA GLU A 297 2.39 7.28 -26.27
C GLU A 297 1.02 7.03 -26.90
N ASN A 298 0.42 5.85 -26.73
CA ASN A 298 -0.93 5.53 -27.23
C ASN A 298 -2.01 6.45 -26.63
N VAL A 299 -1.94 6.72 -25.32
CA VAL A 299 -2.88 7.61 -24.63
C VAL A 299 -2.72 9.04 -25.12
N ARG A 300 -1.48 9.51 -25.29
CA ARG A 300 -1.21 10.85 -25.84
C ARG A 300 -1.76 11.00 -27.26
N LEU A 301 -1.58 10.00 -28.12
CA LEU A 301 -2.13 9.99 -29.47
C LEU A 301 -3.66 9.97 -29.48
N ALA A 302 -4.29 9.25 -28.55
CA ALA A 302 -5.74 9.24 -28.41
C ALA A 302 -6.28 10.60 -27.94
N ALA A 303 -5.60 11.26 -26.99
CA ALA A 303 -5.98 12.59 -26.51
C ALA A 303 -5.86 13.66 -27.61
N VAL A 304 -4.78 13.65 -28.40
CA VAL A 304 -4.62 14.58 -29.54
C VAL A 304 -5.73 14.38 -30.58
N LYS A 305 -6.09 13.13 -30.89
CA LYS A 305 -7.21 12.84 -31.80
C LYS A 305 -8.56 13.32 -31.25
N GLU A 306 -8.78 13.22 -29.95
CA GLU A 306 -9.99 13.71 -29.31
C GLU A 306 -10.06 15.24 -29.36
N GLU A 307 -8.93 15.94 -29.18
CA GLU A 307 -8.83 17.40 -29.35
C GLU A 307 -9.01 17.85 -30.80
N GLU A 308 -8.50 17.09 -31.79
CA GLU A 308 -8.69 17.40 -33.23
C GLU A 308 -10.12 17.16 -33.73
N MET A 309 -10.95 16.42 -32.99
CA MET A 309 -12.35 16.14 -33.32
C MET A 309 -13.35 17.11 -32.67
N ILE A 310 -12.88 18.04 -31.82
CA ILE A 310 -13.69 19.07 -31.13
C ILE A 310 -13.52 20.41 -31.87
#